data_AF-A0A6J2KQ66-F1
#
_entry.id   AF-A0A6J2KQ66-F1
#
_cell.length_a   1.000
_cell.length_b   1.000
_cell.length_c   1.000
_cell.angle_alpha   90.00
_cell.angle_beta   90.00
_cell.angle_gamma   90.00
#
_symmetry.space_group_name_H-M   'P 1'
#
loop_
_entity.id
_entity.type
_entity.pdbx_description
1 polymer ?
#
loop_
_entity_poly.entity_id
_entity_poly.type
_entity_poly.pdbx_seq_one_letter_code
_entity_poly.pdbx_strand_id
1 'polypeptide(L)'
;MIPICIRAPRSIQGSTDDVTRQTRSILQIYTDWANHYLERARSRRRAGTTGGGLARDCADGLLLADVLEGVTGLKVPRAHRKPRNPQQM
;
A
#
# COMPACT_ATOMS: atom_id res chain seq x y z
N MET A 1 44.80 32.35 27.62
CA MET A 1 44.33 30.95 27.66
C MET A 1 42.82 30.96 27.47
N ILE A 2 42.33 30.64 26.27
CA ILE A 2 40.89 30.64 25.96
C ILE A 2 40.50 29.18 25.72
N PRO A 3 39.59 28.58 26.49
CA PRO A 3 39.15 27.21 26.24
C PRO A 3 38.14 27.23 25.08
N ILE A 4 38.59 26.72 23.94
CA ILE A 4 37.75 26.49 22.76
C ILE A 4 36.90 25.24 23.00
N CYS A 5 35.64 25.46 23.40
CA CYS A 5 34.63 24.41 23.48
C CYS A 5 34.21 24.02 22.06
N ILE A 6 34.83 22.99 21.48
CA ILE A 6 34.38 22.41 20.21
C ILE A 6 33.07 21.67 20.50
N ARG A 7 31.94 22.36 20.29
CA ARG A 7 30.61 21.77 20.32
C ARG A 7 30.49 20.84 19.11
N ALA A 8 30.54 19.53 19.36
CA ALA A 8 30.29 18.54 18.33
C ALA A 8 28.94 18.82 17.62
N PRO A 9 28.86 18.67 16.28
CA PRO A 9 27.61 18.83 15.58
C PRO A 9 26.62 17.79 16.13
N ARG A 10 25.44 18.24 16.57
CA ARG A 10 24.35 17.30 16.86
C ARG A 10 24.06 16.55 15.58
N SER A 11 24.26 15.23 15.59
CA SER A 11 23.78 14.34 14.56
C SER A 11 22.27 14.58 14.41
N ILE A 12 21.85 15.21 13.30
CA ILE A 12 20.44 15.25 12.89
C ILE A 12 20.16 13.89 12.27
N GLN A 13 20.17 12.86 13.11
CA GLN A 13 19.71 11.54 12.75
C GLN A 13 18.24 11.52 13.13
N GLY A 14 17.39 11.99 12.22
CA GLY A 14 15.96 11.71 12.31
C GLY A 14 15.80 10.19 12.45
N SER A 15 15.05 9.75 13.46
CA SER A 15 14.89 8.32 13.72
C SER A 15 14.21 7.69 12.51
N THR A 16 14.92 6.78 11.85
CA THR A 16 14.39 5.94 10.77
C THR A 16 13.20 5.11 11.23
N ASP A 17 13.05 4.90 12.54
CA ASP A 17 11.97 4.12 13.15
C ASP A 17 10.63 4.84 13.04
N ASP A 18 10.62 6.17 13.13
CA ASP A 18 9.41 7.00 12.98
C ASP A 18 8.86 6.91 11.55
N VAL A 19 9.74 7.05 10.55
CA VAL A 19 9.38 6.90 9.13
C VAL A 19 8.82 5.50 8.85
N THR A 20 9.44 4.47 9.44
CA THR A 20 9.01 3.08 9.26
C THR A 20 7.66 2.82 9.90
N ARG A 21 7.41 3.36 11.11
CA ARG A 21 6.09 3.30 11.78
C ARG A 21 5.01 4.02 10.98
N GLN A 22 5.30 5.22 10.51
CA GLN A 22 4.35 6.01 9.72
C GLN A 22 4.01 5.29 8.41
N THR A 23 5.01 4.71 7.74
CA THR A 23 4.81 3.91 6.53
C THR A 23 3.93 2.69 6.81
N ARG A 24 4.17 1.97 7.91
CA ARG A 24 3.35 0.83 8.32
C ARG A 24 1.89 1.23 8.60
N SER A 25 1.69 2.38 9.24
CA SER A 25 0.35 2.94 9.50
C SER A 25 -0.39 3.29 8.20
N ILE A 26 0.28 3.92 7.25
CA ILE A 26 -0.30 4.25 5.94
C ILE A 26 -0.71 2.98 5.17
N LEU A 27 0.14 1.94 5.19
CA LEU A 27 -0.18 0.67 4.56
C LEU A 27 -1.41 -0.01 5.18
N GLN A 28 -1.56 0.06 6.51
CA GLN A 28 -2.75 -0.45 7.19
C GLN A 28 -4.01 0.30 6.75
N ILE A 29 -3.97 1.64 6.70
CA ILE A 29 -5.11 2.46 6.27
C ILE A 29 -5.57 2.07 4.86
N TYR A 30 -4.64 1.96 3.91
CA TYR A 30 -5.00 1.57 2.54
C TYR A 30 -5.47 0.12 2.44
N THR A 31 -4.94 -0.77 3.27
CA THR A 31 -5.37 -2.17 3.32
C THR A 31 -6.79 -2.29 3.84
N ASP A 32 -7.12 -1.58 4.92
CA ASP A 32 -8.45 -1.58 5.52
C ASP A 32 -9.47 -0.90 4.59
N TRP A 33 -9.09 0.22 3.96
CA TRP A 33 -9.90 0.89 2.96
C TRP A 33 -10.21 -0.03 1.76
N ALA A 34 -9.20 -0.73 1.23
CA ALA A 34 -9.41 -1.68 0.14
C ALA A 34 -10.33 -2.83 0.56
N ASN A 35 -10.12 -3.40 1.75
CA ASN A 35 -10.96 -4.50 2.25
C ASN A 35 -12.42 -4.10 2.44
N HIS A 36 -12.69 -2.88 2.92
CA HIS A 36 -14.05 -2.33 3.01
C HIS A 36 -14.79 -2.37 1.65
N TYR A 37 -14.14 -1.92 0.58
CA TYR A 37 -14.76 -1.92 -0.74
C TYR A 37 -14.79 -3.30 -1.41
N LEU A 38 -13.82 -4.18 -1.11
CA LEU A 38 -13.84 -5.56 -1.57
C LEU A 38 -15.02 -6.34 -0.97
N GLU A 39 -15.37 -6.10 0.30
CA GLU A 39 -16.57 -6.66 0.93
C GLU A 39 -17.85 -6.15 0.26
N ARG A 40 -17.92 -4.84 0.02
CA ARG A 40 -19.04 -4.21 -0.69
C ARG A 40 -19.22 -4.77 -2.10
N ALA A 41 -18.12 -5.02 -2.82
CA ALA A 41 -18.13 -5.65 -4.15
C ALA A 41 -18.41 -7.16 -4.13
N ARG A 42 -18.54 -7.77 -2.94
CA ARG A 42 -18.59 -9.24 -2.75
C ARG A 42 -17.42 -9.96 -3.40
N SER A 43 -16.24 -9.34 -3.43
CA SER A 43 -15.03 -9.95 -3.96
C SER A 43 -14.58 -11.10 -3.06
N ARG A 44 -14.03 -12.14 -3.71
CA ARG A 44 -13.36 -13.27 -3.04
C ARG A 44 -11.93 -12.93 -2.63
N ARG A 45 -11.37 -11.81 -3.10
CA ARG A 45 -10.01 -11.36 -2.80
C ARG A 45 -9.98 -10.54 -1.51
N ARG A 46 -8.82 -10.53 -0.85
CA ARG A 46 -8.55 -9.71 0.34
C ARG A 46 -7.16 -9.11 0.24
N ALA A 47 -7.05 -7.83 0.61
CA ALA A 47 -5.80 -7.12 0.70
C ALA A 47 -5.06 -7.47 1.99
N GLY A 48 -3.73 -7.46 1.95
CA GLY A 48 -2.84 -7.83 3.05
C GLY A 48 -2.61 -9.34 3.18
N THR A 49 -2.98 -10.14 2.18
CA THR A 49 -2.87 -11.61 2.26
C THR A 49 -1.53 -12.14 1.78
N THR A 50 -0.85 -11.44 0.87
CA THR A 50 0.50 -11.83 0.47
C THR A 50 1.54 -11.17 1.39
N GLY A 51 2.64 -11.86 1.66
CA GLY A 51 3.77 -11.31 2.44
C GLY A 51 4.43 -10.08 1.81
N GLY A 52 4.04 -9.68 0.59
CA GLY A 52 4.47 -8.44 -0.07
C GLY A 52 3.55 -7.24 0.16
N GLY A 53 2.44 -7.43 0.91
CA GLY A 53 1.48 -6.39 1.23
C GLY A 53 0.64 -5.94 0.03
N LEU A 54 -0.13 -4.86 0.24
CA LEU A 54 -1.13 -4.35 -0.70
C LEU A 54 -0.57 -4.11 -2.12
N ALA A 55 0.66 -3.61 -2.24
CA ALA A 55 1.28 -3.36 -3.54
C ALA A 55 1.41 -4.64 -4.38
N ARG A 56 1.76 -5.76 -3.74
CA ARG A 56 1.88 -7.05 -4.41
C ARG A 56 0.51 -7.67 -4.70
N ASP A 57 -0.45 -7.48 -3.80
CA ASP A 57 -1.82 -7.94 -4.03
C ASP A 57 -2.49 -7.24 -5.23
N CYS A 58 -2.05 -6.02 -5.56
CA CYS A 58 -2.51 -5.25 -6.71
C CYS A 58 -1.74 -5.55 -8.02
N ALA A 59 -0.68 -6.36 -7.99
CA ALA A 59 0.24 -6.49 -9.12
C ALA A 59 -0.37 -7.14 -10.38
N ASP A 60 -1.45 -7.92 -10.23
CA ASP A 60 -2.18 -8.53 -11.34
C ASP A 60 -3.36 -7.67 -11.85
N GLY A 61 -3.57 -6.49 -11.25
CA GLY A 61 -4.67 -5.58 -11.57
C GLY A 61 -6.06 -6.06 -11.14
N LEU A 62 -6.22 -7.32 -10.71
CA LEU A 62 -7.52 -7.91 -10.42
C LEU A 62 -8.10 -7.46 -9.09
N LEU A 63 -7.26 -7.36 -8.05
CA LEU A 63 -7.70 -6.81 -6.77
C LEU A 63 -8.08 -5.33 -6.93
N LEU A 64 -7.30 -4.57 -7.71
CA LEU A 64 -7.59 -3.17 -8.00
C LEU A 64 -8.92 -3.00 -8.75
N ALA A 65 -9.18 -3.85 -9.74
CA ALA A 65 -10.46 -3.84 -10.45
C ALA A 65 -11.64 -4.06 -9.49
N ASP A 66 -11.57 -5.05 -8.61
CA ASP A 66 -12.64 -5.33 -7.65
C ASP A 66 -12.86 -4.18 -6.64
N VAL A 67 -11.78 -3.52 -6.20
CA VAL A 67 -11.85 -2.32 -5.36
C VAL A 67 -12.59 -1.20 -6.10
N LEU A 68 -12.23 -0.93 -7.36
CA LEU A 68 -12.90 0.09 -8.18
C LEU A 68 -14.40 -0.22 -8.38
N GLU A 69 -14.77 -1.48 -8.56
CA GLU A 69 -16.18 -1.88 -8.62
C GLU A 69 -16.90 -1.63 -7.29
N GLY A 70 -16.24 -1.88 -6.16
CA GLY A 70 -16.79 -1.58 -4.84
C GLY A 70 -16.99 -0.08 -4.60
N VAL A 71 -16.03 0.74 -5.04
CA VAL A 71 -16.05 2.20 -4.89
C VAL A 71 -17.12 2.84 -5.78
N THR A 72 -17.15 2.47 -7.05
CA THR A 72 -18.02 3.11 -8.04
C THR A 72 -19.40 2.47 -8.12
N GLY A 73 -19.55 1.22 -7.67
CA GLY A 73 -20.74 0.41 -7.94
C GLY A 73 -20.90 0.00 -9.40
N LEU A 74 -19.92 0.30 -10.26
CA LEU A 74 -19.93 0.02 -11.70
C LEU A 74 -18.92 -1.07 -12.03
N LYS A 75 -19.16 -1.82 -13.11
CA LYS A 75 -18.19 -2.80 -13.60
C LYS A 75 -17.03 -2.10 -14.29
N VAL A 76 -15.80 -2.53 -13.99
CA VAL A 76 -14.59 -2.01 -14.66
C VAL A 76 -14.56 -2.54 -16.10
N PRO A 77 -14.70 -1.67 -17.12
CA PRO A 77 -14.71 -2.12 -18.51
C PRO A 77 -13.33 -2.67 -18.91
N ARG A 78 -13.33 -3.70 -19.77
CA ARG A 78 -12.11 -4.28 -20.38
C ARG A 78 -11.07 -4.83 -19.40
N ALA A 79 -11.39 -4.98 -18.11
CA ALA A 79 -10.51 -5.64 -17.17
C ALA A 79 -10.30 -7.11 -17.57
N HIS A 80 -9.06 -7.52 -17.79
CA HIS A 80 -8.71 -8.92 -18.05
C HIS A 80 -8.88 -9.74 -16.77
N ARG A 81 -10.05 -10.35 -16.57
CA ARG A 81 -10.35 -11.16 -15.36
C ARG A 81 -9.48 -12.42 -15.18
N LYS A 82 -8.72 -12.79 -16.22
CA LYS A 82 -7.76 -13.90 -16.24
C LYS A 82 -6.55 -13.47 -17.09
N PRO A 83 -5.65 -12.63 -16.56
CA PRO A 83 -4.44 -12.23 -17.28
C PRO A 83 -3.56 -13.48 -17.49
N ARG A 84 -3.13 -13.70 -18.74
CA ARG A 84 -2.32 -14.86 -19.16
C ARG A 84 -0.89 -14.47 -19.55
N ASN A 85 -0.65 -13.19 -19.81
CA ASN A 85 0.66 -12.66 -20.13
C ASN A 85 0.90 -11.34 -19.38
N PRO A 86 2.16 -10.88 -19.26
CA PRO A 86 2.48 -9.64 -18.55
C PRO A 86 1.86 -8.38 -19.17
N GLN A 87 1.47 -8.43 -20.45
CA GLN A 87 0.80 -7.31 -21.14
C GLN A 87 -0.67 -7.16 -20.72
N GLN A 88 -1.25 -8.19 -20.10
CA GLN A 88 -2.64 -8.23 -19.63
C GLN A 88 -2.77 -7.94 -18.12
N MET A 89 -1.64 -7.83 -17.42
CA MET A 89 -1.57 -7.48 -15.99
C MET A 89 -1.62 -5.97 -15.80
#